data_AF-A0A073ITB9-F1
#
_entry.id   AF-A0A073ITB9-F1
#
_cell.length_a   1.000
_cell.length_b   1.000
_cell.length_c   1.000
_cell.angle_alpha   90.00
_cell.angle_beta   90.00
_cell.angle_gamma   90.00
#
_symmetry.space_group_name_H-M   'P 1'
#
loop_
_entity.id
_entity.type
_entity.pdbx_description
1 polymer ?
#
loop_
_entity_poly.entity_id
_entity_poly.type
_entity_poly.pdbx_seq_one_letter_code
_entity_poly.pdbx_strand_id
1 'polypeptide(L)'
;MKIVVIDGQGGGIGKQITAAVRVKFPNSTLTAVGTNSTAAAAMLKAGADRAATGENSVVVCCRDADVIIGPVAIVVADSLLGEITPKMAAAVAQSRAKRILVPVNCCNNVIAGVPDLSIGRLVDCVIEELKKTEAEK
;
A
#
# COMPACT_ATOMS: atom_id res chain seq x y z
N MET A 1 0.46 -3.35 -15.85
CA MET A 1 1.18 -3.23 -14.55
C MET A 1 0.30 -3.77 -13.43
N LYS A 2 0.84 -4.62 -12.56
CA LYS A 2 0.16 -5.17 -11.37
C LYS A 2 0.53 -4.35 -10.14
N ILE A 3 -0.42 -3.56 -9.65
CA ILE A 3 -0.27 -2.72 -8.48
C ILE A 3 -0.97 -3.39 -7.31
N VAL A 4 -0.27 -3.51 -6.18
CA VAL A 4 -0.83 -3.97 -4.91
C VAL A 4 -0.84 -2.82 -3.92
N VAL A 5 -2.01 -2.46 -3.40
CA VAL A 5 -2.14 -1.50 -2.30
C VAL A 5 -2.41 -2.27 -1.02
N ILE A 6 -1.54 -2.10 -0.02
CA ILE A 6 -1.67 -2.74 1.30
C ILE A 6 -1.98 -1.68 2.33
N ASP A 7 -3.01 -1.90 3.15
CA ASP A 7 -3.35 -1.01 4.25
C ASP A 7 -3.97 -1.78 5.42
N GLY A 8 -3.90 -1.20 6.61
CA GLY A 8 -4.56 -1.69 7.82
C GLY A 8 -5.48 -0.65 8.45
N GLN A 9 -5.82 -0.81 9.72
CA GLN A 9 -6.53 0.19 10.54
C GLN A 9 -7.62 0.99 9.78
N GLY A 10 -8.73 0.35 9.45
CA GLY A 10 -9.86 0.99 8.76
C GLY A 10 -9.64 1.39 7.29
N GLY A 11 -8.43 1.26 6.73
CA GLY A 11 -8.14 1.47 5.30
C GLY A 11 -8.10 2.92 4.84
N GLY A 12 -7.92 3.88 5.76
CA GLY A 12 -8.11 5.30 5.49
C GLY A 12 -7.21 5.85 4.38
N ILE A 13 -5.91 5.53 4.42
CA ILE A 13 -4.96 6.02 3.42
C ILE A 13 -4.97 5.15 2.16
N GLY A 14 -5.05 3.83 2.32
CA GLY A 14 -5.16 2.87 1.23
C GLY A 14 -6.36 3.17 0.35
N LYS A 15 -7.50 3.56 0.92
CA LYS A 15 -8.69 4.01 0.17
C LYS A 15 -8.38 5.20 -0.75
N GLN A 16 -7.70 6.23 -0.22
CA GLN A 16 -7.39 7.45 -0.99
C GLN A 16 -6.37 7.18 -2.10
N ILE A 17 -5.33 6.38 -1.78
CA ILE A 17 -4.35 5.91 -2.77
C ILE A 17 -5.05 5.12 -3.87
N THR A 18 -5.89 4.15 -3.50
CA THR A 18 -6.60 3.29 -4.45
C THR A 18 -7.46 4.11 -5.42
N ALA A 19 -8.25 5.05 -4.89
CA ALA A 19 -9.05 5.95 -5.73
C ALA A 19 -8.19 6.79 -6.69
N ALA A 20 -7.09 7.37 -6.20
CA ALA A 20 -6.21 8.19 -7.04
C ALA A 20 -5.51 7.36 -8.13
N VAL A 21 -5.02 6.16 -7.78
CA VAL A 21 -4.39 5.23 -8.73
C VAL A 21 -5.39 4.80 -9.80
N ARG A 22 -6.62 4.44 -9.42
CA ARG A 22 -7.67 4.03 -10.37
C ARG A 22 -8.01 5.10 -11.40
N VAL A 23 -8.00 6.37 -11.00
CA VAL A 23 -8.22 7.50 -11.91
C VAL A 23 -7.04 7.71 -12.87
N LYS A 24 -5.81 7.60 -12.38
CA LYS A 24 -4.60 7.93 -13.16
C LYS A 24 -4.03 6.77 -13.97
N PHE A 25 -4.26 5.53 -13.56
CA PHE A 25 -3.71 4.32 -14.15
C PHE A 25 -4.82 3.31 -14.50
N PRO A 26 -5.75 3.67 -15.40
CA PRO A 26 -6.96 2.88 -15.60
C PRO A 26 -6.73 1.49 -16.24
N ASN A 27 -5.58 1.27 -16.86
CA ASN A 27 -5.23 0.01 -17.50
C ASN A 27 -4.35 -0.90 -16.62
N SER A 28 -4.04 -0.46 -15.39
CA SER A 28 -3.34 -1.27 -14.41
C SER A 28 -4.29 -2.28 -13.76
N THR A 29 -3.75 -3.41 -13.30
CA THR A 29 -4.48 -4.33 -12.41
C THR A 29 -4.21 -3.90 -10.99
N LEU A 30 -5.24 -3.40 -10.31
CA LEU A 30 -5.17 -2.84 -8.96
C LEU A 30 -5.75 -3.83 -7.95
N THR A 31 -4.90 -4.44 -7.14
CA THR A 31 -5.30 -5.36 -6.07
C THR A 31 -5.15 -4.69 -4.72
N ALA A 32 -6.24 -4.63 -3.95
CA ALA A 32 -6.23 -4.16 -2.57
C ALA A 32 -6.03 -5.34 -1.61
N VAL A 33 -5.09 -5.22 -0.67
CA VAL A 33 -4.89 -6.21 0.39
C VAL A 33 -5.01 -5.52 1.74
N GLY A 34 -6.14 -5.76 2.42
CA GLY A 34 -6.31 -5.31 3.79
C GLY A 34 -5.61 -6.24 4.77
N THR A 35 -4.98 -5.72 5.81
CA THR A 35 -4.59 -6.55 6.95
C THR A 35 -5.81 -7.01 7.75
N ASN A 36 -6.91 -6.27 7.66
CA ASN A 36 -8.24 -6.61 8.14
C ASN A 36 -9.32 -6.42 7.05
N SER A 37 -10.50 -6.96 7.30
CA SER A 37 -11.64 -6.94 6.36
C SER A 37 -12.17 -5.53 6.08
N THR A 38 -12.14 -4.63 7.06
CA THR A 38 -12.58 -3.24 6.91
C THR A 38 -11.69 -2.49 5.93
N ALA A 39 -10.36 -2.61 6.05
CA ALA A 39 -9.41 -1.98 5.15
C ALA A 39 -9.54 -2.52 3.71
N ALA A 40 -9.66 -3.84 3.56
CA ALA A 40 -9.89 -4.48 2.26
C ALA A 40 -11.18 -3.96 1.60
N ALA A 41 -12.29 -3.90 2.34
CA ALA A 41 -13.56 -3.42 1.84
C ALA A 41 -13.53 -1.91 1.49
N ALA A 42 -12.83 -1.09 2.28
CA ALA A 42 -12.69 0.34 2.02
C ALA A 42 -11.96 0.60 0.69
N MET A 43 -10.87 -0.12 0.43
CA MET A 43 -10.12 -0.02 -0.81
C MET A 43 -10.89 -0.60 -2.00
N LEU A 44 -11.60 -1.73 -1.85
CA LEU A 44 -12.46 -2.28 -2.91
C LEU A 44 -13.50 -1.26 -3.36
N LYS A 45 -14.20 -0.62 -2.41
CA LYS A 45 -15.18 0.45 -2.69
C LYS A 45 -14.55 1.68 -3.35
N ALA A 46 -13.25 1.89 -3.21
CA ALA A 46 -12.51 2.98 -3.84
C ALA A 46 -12.10 2.69 -5.29
N GLY A 47 -12.34 1.47 -5.80
CA GLY A 47 -12.12 1.11 -7.19
C GLY A 47 -10.93 0.21 -7.46
N ALA A 48 -10.47 -0.57 -6.47
CA ALA A 48 -9.60 -1.72 -6.75
C ALA A 48 -10.36 -2.78 -7.56
N ASP A 49 -9.68 -3.49 -8.46
CA ASP A 49 -10.28 -4.54 -9.28
C ASP A 49 -10.53 -5.81 -8.46
N ARG A 50 -9.66 -6.05 -7.47
CA ARG A 50 -9.67 -7.23 -6.60
C ARG A 50 -9.38 -6.79 -5.17
N ALA A 51 -9.95 -7.49 -4.20
CA ALA A 51 -9.59 -7.31 -2.80
C ALA A 51 -9.41 -8.65 -2.08
N ALA A 52 -8.43 -8.70 -1.19
CA ALA A 52 -8.17 -9.82 -0.31
C ALA A 52 -7.81 -9.30 1.09
N THR A 53 -7.86 -10.18 2.10
CA THR A 53 -7.51 -9.80 3.48
C THR A 53 -6.66 -10.86 4.17
N GLY A 54 -5.82 -10.44 5.12
CA GLY A 54 -5.07 -11.32 6.02
C GLY A 54 -3.66 -11.71 5.52
N GLU A 55 -2.93 -12.42 6.38
CA GLU A 55 -1.48 -12.67 6.21
C GLU A 55 -1.14 -13.32 4.87
N ASN A 56 -1.81 -14.42 4.54
CA ASN A 56 -1.49 -15.15 3.32
C ASN A 56 -1.79 -14.33 2.06
N SER A 57 -2.79 -13.45 2.11
CA SER A 57 -3.12 -12.54 1.01
C SER A 57 -1.96 -11.58 0.73
N VAL A 58 -1.35 -11.01 1.78
CA VAL A 58 -0.14 -10.18 1.64
C VAL A 58 0.98 -10.99 1.01
N VAL A 59 1.26 -12.19 1.53
CA VAL A 59 2.36 -13.04 1.02
C VAL A 59 2.17 -13.42 -0.44
N VAL A 60 0.95 -13.80 -0.84
CA VAL A 60 0.67 -14.24 -2.21
C VAL A 60 0.74 -13.05 -3.17
N CYS A 61 0.07 -11.94 -2.86
CA CYS A 61 0.03 -10.77 -3.74
C CYS A 61 1.40 -10.08 -3.88
N CYS A 62 2.29 -10.19 -2.90
CA CYS A 62 3.65 -9.63 -3.00
C CYS A 62 4.55 -10.39 -4.00
N ARG A 63 4.21 -11.63 -4.39
CA ARG A 63 5.07 -12.47 -5.27
C ARG A 63 5.07 -12.01 -6.72
N ASP A 64 3.95 -11.50 -7.19
CA ASP A 64 3.73 -11.17 -8.60
C ASP A 64 3.38 -9.69 -8.84
N ALA A 65 3.46 -8.85 -7.80
CA ALA A 65 3.32 -7.41 -7.92
C ALA A 65 4.48 -6.80 -8.73
N ASP A 66 4.15 -5.83 -9.59
CA ASP A 66 5.15 -4.91 -10.15
C ASP A 66 5.47 -3.80 -9.15
N VAL A 67 4.43 -3.29 -8.46
CA VAL A 67 4.53 -2.20 -7.49
C VAL A 67 3.70 -2.53 -6.25
N ILE A 68 4.26 -2.31 -5.07
CA ILE A 68 3.55 -2.37 -3.79
C ILE A 68 3.50 -0.98 -3.19
N ILE A 69 2.30 -0.55 -2.76
CA ILE A 69 2.04 0.78 -2.21
C ILE A 69 1.34 0.65 -0.86
N GLY A 70 1.70 1.45 0.13
CA GLY A 70 1.01 1.50 1.41
C GLY A 70 1.75 2.33 2.45
N PRO A 71 1.21 2.49 3.67
CA PRO A 71 1.92 3.17 4.75
C PRO A 71 3.20 2.41 5.10
N VAL A 72 4.23 3.11 5.58
CA VAL A 72 5.52 2.50 5.96
C VAL A 72 5.36 1.36 6.98
N ALA A 73 4.30 1.39 7.80
CA ALA A 73 3.97 0.32 8.73
C ALA A 73 3.86 -1.08 8.09
N ILE A 74 3.51 -1.20 6.80
CA ILE A 74 3.37 -2.52 6.16
C ILE A 74 4.67 -3.33 6.11
N VAL A 75 5.83 -2.67 6.33
CA VAL A 75 7.15 -3.32 6.44
C VAL A 75 7.70 -3.36 7.87
N VAL A 76 6.93 -2.88 8.85
CA VAL A 76 7.30 -2.90 10.27
C VAL A 76 6.52 -4.01 10.96
N ALA A 77 7.22 -5.06 11.38
CA ALA A 77 6.62 -6.17 12.13
C ALA A 77 5.95 -5.68 13.41
N ASP A 78 4.81 -6.29 13.74
CA ASP A 78 3.96 -6.01 14.91
C ASP A 78 3.38 -4.59 14.94
N SER A 79 3.50 -3.84 13.84
CA SER A 79 2.84 -2.55 13.70
C SER A 79 1.32 -2.70 13.54
N LEU A 80 0.63 -1.55 13.59
CA LEU A 80 -0.83 -1.45 13.49
C LEU A 80 -1.54 -2.33 14.53
N LEU A 81 -1.09 -2.27 15.79
CA LEU A 81 -1.60 -3.10 16.89
C LEU A 81 -1.47 -4.61 16.63
N GLY A 82 -0.39 -5.02 15.94
CA GLY A 82 -0.13 -6.43 15.61
C GLY A 82 -0.84 -6.93 14.35
N GLU A 83 -1.51 -6.05 13.59
CA GLU A 83 -2.09 -6.45 12.30
C GLU A 83 -1.03 -6.85 11.27
N ILE A 84 0.15 -6.21 11.31
CA ILE A 84 1.29 -6.58 10.46
C ILE A 84 2.11 -7.64 11.16
N THR A 85 2.02 -8.88 10.68
CA THR A 85 2.86 -9.96 11.20
C THR A 85 4.29 -9.85 10.65
N PRO A 86 5.29 -10.45 11.33
CA PRO A 86 6.65 -10.54 10.78
C PRO A 86 6.71 -11.15 9.38
N LYS A 87 5.82 -12.10 9.08
CA LYS A 87 5.73 -12.76 7.78
C LYS A 87 5.14 -11.85 6.70
N MET A 88 4.16 -11.01 7.03
CA MET A 88 3.69 -9.96 6.11
C MET A 88 4.81 -8.96 5.79
N ALA A 89 5.46 -8.43 6.84
CA ALA A 89 6.53 -7.44 6.69
C ALA A 89 7.69 -7.97 5.83
N ALA A 90 8.12 -9.22 6.08
CA ALA A 90 9.14 -9.88 5.28
C ALA A 90 8.70 -10.07 3.82
N ALA A 91 7.47 -10.49 3.56
CA ALA A 91 6.97 -10.68 2.20
C ALA A 91 6.94 -9.38 1.39
N VAL A 92 6.53 -8.26 2.01
CA VAL A 92 6.62 -6.95 1.37
C VAL A 92 8.08 -6.55 1.17
N ALA A 93 8.91 -6.63 2.20
CA ALA A 93 10.28 -6.15 2.19
C ALA A 93 11.22 -6.94 1.27
N GLN A 94 10.92 -8.22 1.01
CA GLN A 94 11.71 -9.10 0.16
C GLN A 94 11.14 -9.23 -1.25
N SER A 95 10.00 -8.59 -1.53
CA SER A 95 9.43 -8.58 -2.89
C SER A 95 10.38 -7.90 -3.88
N ARG A 96 10.37 -8.41 -5.12
CA ARG A 96 11.05 -7.79 -6.27
C ARG A 96 10.33 -6.55 -6.77
N ALA A 97 9.09 -6.31 -6.32
CA ALA A 97 8.31 -5.15 -6.68
C ALA A 97 8.99 -3.85 -6.23
N LYS A 98 8.79 -2.77 -7.02
CA LYS A 98 9.08 -1.42 -6.53
C LYS A 98 8.13 -1.13 -5.37
N ARG A 99 8.64 -0.53 -4.30
CA ARG A 99 7.85 -0.21 -3.10
C ARG A 99 7.73 1.30 -2.97
N ILE A 100 6.49 1.79 -2.95
CA ILE A 100 6.17 3.20 -2.68
C ILE A 100 5.56 3.26 -1.29
N LEU A 101 6.38 3.62 -0.30
CA LEU A 101 5.98 3.62 1.10
C LEU A 101 5.60 5.04 1.54
N VAL A 102 4.43 5.17 2.15
CA VAL A 102 3.91 6.46 2.61
C VAL A 102 4.30 6.70 4.07
N PRO A 103 5.00 7.81 4.39
CA PRO A 103 5.47 8.12 5.74
C PRO A 103 4.32 8.64 6.61
N VAL A 104 3.34 7.78 6.89
CA VAL A 104 2.28 8.09 7.85
C VAL A 104 2.81 7.79 9.25
N ASN A 105 2.85 8.80 10.12
CA ASN A 105 3.21 8.58 11.52
C ASN A 105 2.21 7.63 12.17
N CYS A 106 2.65 6.40 12.38
CA CYS A 106 1.94 5.37 13.11
C CYS A 106 2.96 4.50 13.87
N CYS A 107 2.55 3.98 15.03
CA CYS A 107 3.33 3.03 15.83
C CYS A 107 4.70 3.55 16.31
N ASN A 108 4.79 4.83 16.72
CA ASN A 108 6.01 5.47 17.24
C ASN A 108 7.21 5.44 16.28
N ASN A 109 6.98 5.21 14.99
CA ASN A 109 8.02 5.31 13.98
C ASN A 109 8.24 6.78 13.61
N VAL A 110 9.49 7.24 13.71
CA VAL A 110 9.90 8.57 13.26
C VAL A 110 10.74 8.42 12.00
N ILE A 111 10.28 8.98 10.89
CA ILE A 111 11.02 8.98 9.62
C ILE A 111 11.82 10.28 9.52
N ALA A 112 13.13 10.20 9.76
CA ALA A 112 14.00 11.37 9.70
C ALA A 112 14.14 11.91 8.26
N GLY A 113 14.21 13.24 8.12
CA GLY A 113 14.45 13.91 6.83
C GLY A 113 13.21 14.03 5.92
N VAL A 114 12.03 13.69 6.41
CA VAL A 114 10.77 13.83 5.67
C VAL A 114 9.91 14.93 6.33
N PRO A 115 9.38 15.90 5.57
CA PRO A 115 8.47 16.90 6.12
C PRO A 115 7.11 16.30 6.43
N ASP A 116 6.41 16.87 7.42
CA ASP A 116 5.00 16.55 7.66
C ASP A 116 4.14 17.10 6.52
N LEU A 117 3.58 16.20 5.71
CA LEU A 117 2.72 16.52 4.58
C LEU A 117 1.27 16.19 4.88
N SER A 118 0.35 16.96 4.28
CA SER A 118 -1.07 16.61 4.31
C SER A 118 -1.31 15.30 3.55
N ILE A 119 -2.37 14.57 3.94
CA ILE A 119 -2.70 13.28 3.31
C ILE A 119 -2.87 13.43 1.79
N GLY A 120 -3.51 14.51 1.33
CA GLY A 120 -3.64 14.79 -0.11
C GLY A 120 -2.29 14.91 -0.82
N ARG A 121 -1.33 15.62 -0.21
CA ARG A 121 0.03 15.74 -0.78
C ARG A 121 0.80 14.42 -0.75
N LEU A 122 0.62 13.60 0.28
CA LEU A 122 1.19 12.25 0.31
C LEU A 122 0.67 11.39 -0.83
N VAL A 123 -0.64 11.43 -1.10
CA VAL A 123 -1.27 10.74 -2.23
C VAL A 123 -0.72 11.26 -3.56
N ASP A 124 -0.56 12.57 -3.71
CA ASP A 124 0.05 13.15 -4.92
C ASP A 124 1.48 12.63 -5.14
N CYS A 125 2.31 12.59 -4.09
CA CYS A 125 3.67 12.04 -4.17
C CYS A 125 3.68 10.56 -4.58
N VAL A 126 2.73 9.76 -4.10
CA VAL A 126 2.57 8.35 -4.53
C VAL A 126 2.31 8.26 -6.04
N ILE A 127 1.40 9.11 -6.55
CA ILE A 127 1.08 9.13 -7.98
C ILE A 127 2.27 9.60 -8.82
N GLU A 128 3.01 10.60 -8.36
CA GLU A 128 4.23 11.08 -9.01
C GLU A 128 5.29 9.98 -9.11
N GLU A 129 5.52 9.22 -8.04
CA GLU A 129 6.50 8.14 -8.03
C GLU A 129 6.05 6.92 -8.87
N LEU A 130 4.75 6.63 -8.86
CA LEU A 130 4.18 5.57 -9.69
C LEU A 130 4.34 5.87 -11.20
N LYS A 131 4.19 7.14 -11.61
CA LYS A 131 4.43 7.56 -13.00
C LYS A 131 5.88 7.33 -13.44
N LYS A 132 6.85 7.62 -12.57
CA LYS A 132 8.27 7.36 -12.88
C LYS A 132 8.53 5.88 -13.09
N THR A 133 7.90 5.03 -12.27
CA THR A 133 8.03 3.57 -12.37
C THR A 133 7.45 3.01 -13.68
N GLU A 134 6.41 3.64 -14.25
CA GLU A 134 5.91 3.28 -15.59
C GLU A 134 6.86 3.68 -16.72
N ALA A 135 7.57 4.80 -16.58
CA ALA A 135 8.49 5.31 -17.60
C ALA A 135 9.84 4.57 -17.66
N GLU A 136 10.18 3.80 -16.62
CA GLU A 136 11.40 2.99 -16.52
C GLU A 136 11.28 1.62 -17.23
N LYS A 137 10.10 1.28 -17.78
CA LYS A 137 9.82 0.03 -18.52
C LYS A 137 9.83 0.24 -20.03
#